data_AF-A0A712CSV2-F1
#
_entry.id   AF-A0A712CSV2-F1
#
_cell.length_a   1.000
_cell.length_b   1.000
_cell.length_c   1.000
_cell.angle_alpha   90.00
_cell.angle_beta   90.00
_cell.angle_gamma   90.00
#
_symmetry.space_group_name_H-M   'P 1'
#
loop_
_entity.id
_entity.type
_entity.pdbx_description
1 polymer ?
#
loop_
_entity_poly.entity_id
_entity_poly.type
_entity_poly.pdbx_seq_one_letter_code
_entity_poly.pdbx_strand_id
1 'polypeptide(L)'
;SLVPFINRFQSKKTLPQLIDLIHHHLLTVYFSEAPVKVVRWTANNPNARDFRYACGIRYQPLTIDSPVNNKISITLNEPKTGWEATYIEATFNDGYVATSQVYITPDEKYPQTAPPSVNAACQTLPGRGLGENDSSD
;
A
#
# COMPACT_ATOMS: atom_id res chain seq x y z
N SER A 1 7.14 16.30 2.83
CA SER A 1 7.98 17.49 2.59
C SER A 1 8.90 17.20 1.41
N LEU A 2 9.14 18.15 0.51
CA LEU A 2 10.09 17.99 -0.61
C LEU A 2 11.53 18.35 -0.23
N VAL A 3 11.77 18.89 0.96
CA VAL A 3 13.09 19.35 1.41
C VAL A 3 14.17 18.24 1.31
N PRO A 4 13.95 17.00 1.80
CA PRO A 4 14.98 15.96 1.71
C PRO A 4 15.34 15.59 0.26
N PHE A 5 14.34 15.57 -0.62
CA PHE A 5 14.55 15.31 -2.05
C PHE A 5 15.44 16.40 -2.69
N ILE A 6 15.11 17.68 -2.46
CA ILE A 6 15.86 18.80 -3.03
C ILE A 6 17.31 18.82 -2.50
N ASN A 7 17.51 18.59 -1.20
CA ASN A 7 18.86 18.53 -0.62
C ASN A 7 19.71 17.42 -1.28
N ARG A 8 19.15 16.21 -1.42
CA ARG A 8 19.84 15.11 -2.10
C ARG A 8 20.17 15.45 -3.56
N PHE A 9 19.21 16.02 -4.29
CA PHE A 9 19.40 16.42 -5.68
C PHE A 9 20.55 17.45 -5.82
N GLN A 10 20.56 18.50 -5.01
CA GLN A 10 21.61 19.52 -5.02
C GLN A 10 22.99 18.94 -4.65
N SER A 11 23.03 18.03 -3.68
CA SER A 11 24.25 17.34 -3.28
C SER A 11 24.63 16.16 -4.16
N LYS A 12 23.90 15.89 -5.25
CA LYS A 12 24.08 14.72 -6.13
C LYS A 12 24.08 13.37 -5.38
N LYS A 13 23.35 13.28 -4.25
CA LYS A 13 23.14 12.04 -3.50
C LYS A 13 21.98 11.27 -4.14
N THR A 14 22.13 9.97 -4.30
CA THR A 14 21.06 9.10 -4.82
C THR A 14 19.86 9.06 -3.88
N LEU A 15 18.66 8.83 -4.41
CA LEU A 15 17.48 8.59 -3.59
C LEU A 15 17.54 7.16 -3.03
N PRO A 16 17.12 6.94 -1.78
CA PRO A 16 16.96 5.60 -1.24
C PRO A 16 15.91 4.83 -2.05
N GLN A 17 16.22 3.57 -2.37
CA GLN A 17 15.33 2.68 -3.09
C GLN A 17 14.87 1.55 -2.17
N LEU A 18 13.61 1.17 -2.33
CA LEU A 18 13.01 -0.03 -1.75
C LEU A 18 12.86 -1.04 -2.87
N ILE A 19 13.44 -2.21 -2.69
CA ILE A 19 13.32 -3.34 -3.62
C ILE A 19 12.50 -4.40 -2.92
N ASP A 20 11.31 -4.64 -3.46
CA ASP A 20 10.35 -5.53 -2.85
C ASP A 20 10.34 -6.90 -3.56
N LEU A 21 10.45 -7.99 -2.81
CA LEU A 21 10.34 -9.36 -3.30
C LEU A 21 9.25 -10.11 -2.53
N ILE A 22 8.33 -10.72 -3.24
CA ILE A 22 7.28 -11.57 -2.67
C ILE A 22 7.54 -13.03 -3.01
N HIS A 23 7.42 -13.87 -2.00
CA HIS A 23 7.37 -15.32 -2.17
C HIS A 23 6.25 -15.89 -1.29
N HIS A 24 5.20 -16.41 -1.93
CA HIS A 24 3.91 -16.72 -1.29
C HIS A 24 3.37 -15.49 -0.53
N HIS A 25 3.26 -15.56 0.80
CA HIS A 25 2.76 -14.49 1.66
C HIS A 25 3.88 -13.73 2.36
N LEU A 26 5.14 -14.04 2.08
CA LEU A 26 6.27 -13.36 2.69
C LEU A 26 6.78 -12.25 1.77
N LEU A 27 6.58 -11.01 2.19
CA LEU A 27 7.15 -9.83 1.56
C LEU A 27 8.50 -9.52 2.21
N THR A 28 9.57 -9.56 1.43
CA THR A 28 10.90 -9.09 1.83
C THR A 28 11.19 -7.77 1.15
N VAL A 29 11.50 -6.75 1.93
CA VAL A 29 11.87 -5.42 1.43
C VAL A 29 13.33 -5.18 1.72
N TYR A 30 14.11 -4.89 0.67
CA TYR A 30 15.51 -4.52 0.75
C TYR A 30 15.64 -3.01 0.60
N PHE A 31 16.47 -2.41 1.45
CA PHE A 31 16.75 -0.97 1.41
C PHE A 31 18.14 -0.71 0.84
N SER A 32 18.26 0.20 -0.13
CA SER A 32 19.57 0.59 -0.68
C SER A 32 20.41 1.42 0.30
N GLU A 33 19.79 1.97 1.34
CA GLU A 33 20.39 2.74 2.43
C GLU A 33 19.71 2.29 3.74
N ALA A 34 20.39 2.35 4.89
CA ALA A 34 19.78 1.95 6.15
C ALA A 34 18.72 2.97 6.60
N PRO A 35 17.44 2.59 6.79
CA PRO A 35 16.44 3.50 7.33
C PRO A 35 16.57 3.60 8.86
N VAL A 36 16.17 4.76 9.42
CA VAL A 36 16.12 5.00 10.87
C VAL A 36 14.77 4.61 11.48
N LYS A 37 13.74 4.45 10.65
CA LYS A 37 12.41 4.00 11.06
C LYS A 37 11.74 3.26 9.92
N VAL A 38 11.10 2.14 10.23
CA VAL A 38 10.27 1.40 9.28
C VAL A 38 8.88 1.20 9.89
N VAL A 39 7.84 1.48 9.11
CA VAL A 39 6.44 1.33 9.49
C VAL A 39 5.73 0.49 8.46
N ARG A 40 5.04 -0.55 8.90
CA ARG A 40 4.04 -1.26 8.09
C ARG A 40 2.70 -0.55 8.26
N TRP A 41 2.09 -0.18 7.15
CA TRP A 41 0.75 0.40 7.12
C TRP A 41 -0.23 -0.64 6.61
N THR A 42 -1.30 -0.92 7.36
CA THR A 42 -2.34 -1.87 6.96
C THR A 42 -3.74 -1.27 7.02
N ALA A 43 -4.60 -1.60 6.06
CA ALA A 43 -6.00 -1.23 6.07
C ALA A 43 -6.85 -2.44 5.67
N ASN A 44 -7.99 -2.64 6.34
CA ASN A 44 -8.92 -3.71 6.03
C ASN A 44 -10.20 -3.14 5.43
N ASN A 45 -10.70 -3.75 4.36
CA ASN A 45 -12.02 -3.47 3.79
C ASN A 45 -12.78 -4.78 3.57
N PRO A 46 -13.78 -5.10 4.40
CA PRO A 46 -14.56 -6.34 4.27
C PRO A 46 -15.46 -6.35 3.03
N ASN A 47 -15.77 -5.18 2.46
CA ASN A 47 -16.87 -5.00 1.51
C ASN A 47 -16.39 -4.87 0.05
N ALA A 48 -15.22 -4.26 -0.19
CA ALA A 48 -14.71 -4.06 -1.54
C ALA A 48 -13.17 -3.94 -1.58
N ARG A 49 -12.58 -4.23 -2.74
CA ARG A 49 -11.14 -4.00 -3.03
C ARG A 49 -10.85 -2.52 -3.31
N ASP A 50 -11.29 -1.63 -2.41
CA ASP A 50 -11.14 -0.18 -2.50
C ASP A 50 -10.66 0.39 -1.16
N PHE A 51 -9.51 1.05 -1.16
CA PHE A 51 -8.84 1.52 0.05
C PHE A 51 -8.73 3.05 0.14
N ARG A 52 -9.52 3.76 -0.66
CA ARG A 52 -9.52 5.23 -0.66
C ARG A 52 -9.94 5.79 0.70
N TYR A 53 -9.23 6.81 1.17
CA TYR A 53 -9.58 7.54 2.40
C TYR A 53 -11.01 8.10 2.38
N ALA A 54 -11.47 8.56 1.21
CA ALA A 54 -12.81 9.09 0.99
C ALA A 54 -13.92 8.05 1.23
N CYS A 55 -13.58 6.75 1.14
CA CYS A 55 -14.46 5.63 1.46
C CYS A 55 -14.47 5.25 2.94
N GLY A 56 -13.87 6.08 3.80
CA GLY A 56 -13.77 5.82 5.24
C GLY A 56 -12.64 4.86 5.63
N ILE A 57 -11.86 4.38 4.66
CA ILE A 57 -10.74 3.46 4.93
C ILE A 57 -9.59 4.22 5.57
N ARG A 58 -8.96 3.61 6.58
CA ARG A 58 -7.85 4.17 7.35
C ARG A 58 -6.75 3.14 7.47
N TYR A 59 -5.54 3.52 7.06
CA TYR A 59 -4.35 2.71 7.30
C TYR A 59 -3.91 2.88 8.76
N GLN A 60 -3.62 1.76 9.41
CA GLN A 60 -3.10 1.69 10.76
C GLN A 60 -1.59 1.42 10.70
N PRO A 61 -0.77 2.20 11.42
CA PRO A 61 0.66 1.99 11.45
C PRO A 61 1.03 0.89 12.45
N LEU A 62 2.01 0.08 12.09
CA LEU A 62 2.77 -0.77 12.99
C LEU A 62 4.26 -0.51 12.76
N THR A 63 4.95 0.02 13.77
CA THR A 63 6.41 0.17 13.72
C THR A 63 7.05 -1.22 13.68
N ILE A 64 7.98 -1.41 12.76
CA ILE A 64 8.80 -2.61 12.67
C ILE A 64 10.13 -2.33 13.36
N ASP A 65 10.64 -3.31 14.09
CA ASP A 65 11.96 -3.23 14.72
C ASP A 65 13.05 -2.97 13.67
N SER A 66 14.20 -2.48 14.13
CA SER A 66 15.32 -2.10 13.27
C SER A 66 15.66 -3.18 12.24
N PRO A 67 15.74 -2.84 10.93
CA PRO A 67 16.07 -3.81 9.90
C PRO A 67 17.40 -4.50 10.15
N VAL A 68 17.44 -5.81 9.95
CA VAL A 68 18.69 -6.59 10.00
C VAL A 68 19.25 -6.67 8.60
N ASN A 69 20.52 -6.30 8.41
CA ASN A 69 21.19 -6.32 7.10
C ASN A 69 20.43 -5.52 6.01
N ASN A 70 19.90 -4.34 6.36
CA ASN A 70 19.13 -3.46 5.47
C ASN A 70 17.95 -4.15 4.77
N LYS A 71 17.29 -5.09 5.46
CA LYS A 71 16.05 -5.68 4.98
C LYS A 71 15.10 -5.97 6.11
N ILE A 72 13.81 -6.06 5.76
CA ILE A 72 12.77 -6.62 6.62
C ILE A 72 12.02 -7.71 5.86
N SER A 73 11.42 -8.63 6.61
CA SER A 73 10.47 -9.60 6.08
C SER A 73 9.20 -9.53 6.90
N ILE A 74 8.07 -9.35 6.22
CA ILE A 74 6.74 -9.32 6.84
C ILE A 74 5.83 -10.32 6.15
N THR A 75 4.95 -10.96 6.93
CA THR A 75 3.87 -11.76 6.38
C THR A 75 2.72 -10.85 5.98
N LEU A 76 2.23 -11.00 4.75
CA LEU A 76 0.99 -10.42 4.25
C LEU A 76 -0.16 -11.32 4.71
N ASN A 77 -1.06 -10.78 5.52
CA ASN A 77 -2.18 -11.55 6.03
C ASN A 77 -3.27 -11.64 4.97
N GLU A 78 -3.97 -12.78 4.90
CA GLU A 78 -5.22 -12.86 4.15
C GLU A 78 -6.39 -12.76 5.14
N PRO A 79 -7.24 -11.72 5.02
CA PRO A 79 -8.40 -11.62 5.88
C PRO A 79 -9.40 -12.72 5.53
N LYS A 80 -10.12 -13.24 6.54
CA LYS A 80 -11.17 -14.24 6.34
C LYS A 80 -12.28 -13.77 5.38
N THR A 81 -12.49 -12.46 5.32
CA THR A 81 -13.51 -11.79 4.51
C THR A 81 -12.98 -10.47 3.97
N GLY A 82 -13.31 -10.16 2.72
CA GLY A 82 -12.88 -8.94 2.04
C GLY A 82 -11.40 -8.91 1.68
N TRP A 83 -10.77 -7.75 1.86
CA TRP A 83 -9.41 -7.47 1.43
C TRP A 83 -8.62 -6.70 2.47
N GLU A 84 -7.30 -6.94 2.53
CA GLU A 84 -6.35 -6.15 3.31
C GLU A 84 -5.35 -5.50 2.35
N ALA A 85 -5.09 -4.20 2.53
CA ALA A 85 -4.02 -3.50 1.83
C ALA A 85 -2.87 -3.24 2.78
N THR A 86 -1.65 -3.57 2.36
CA THR A 86 -0.43 -3.43 3.14
C THR A 86 0.66 -2.74 2.32
N TYR A 87 1.39 -1.78 2.92
CA TYR A 87 2.63 -1.24 2.35
C TYR A 87 3.64 -0.92 3.45
N ILE A 88 4.90 -0.75 3.05
CA ILE A 88 6.01 -0.37 3.92
C ILE A 88 6.35 1.10 3.68
N GLU A 89 6.56 1.83 4.76
CA GLU A 89 7.13 3.17 4.78
C GLU A 89 8.47 3.15 5.51
N ALA A 90 9.52 3.66 4.87
CA ALA A 90 10.86 3.76 5.45
C ALA A 90 11.28 5.23 5.52
N THR A 91 11.69 5.68 6.70
CA THR A 91 12.28 7.00 6.94
C THR A 91 13.78 6.87 7.06
N PHE A 92 14.53 7.70 6.34
CA PHE A 92 15.99 7.71 6.32
C PHE A 92 16.56 8.85 7.19
N ASN A 93 17.86 8.79 7.45
CA ASN A 93 18.52 9.69 8.41
C ASN A 93 18.38 11.20 8.09
N ASP A 94 18.20 11.55 6.81
CA ASP A 94 17.98 12.93 6.36
C ASP A 94 16.50 13.32 6.27
N GLY A 95 15.61 12.47 6.80
CA GLY A 95 14.17 12.68 6.79
C GLY A 95 13.49 12.36 5.45
N TYR A 96 14.22 11.82 4.46
CA TYR A 96 13.59 11.28 3.27
C TYR A 96 12.66 10.12 3.65
N VAL A 97 11.49 10.04 3.02
CA VAL A 97 10.53 8.96 3.23
C VAL A 97 10.28 8.29 1.89
N ALA A 98 10.46 6.97 1.86
CA ALA A 98 10.16 6.13 0.70
C ALA A 98 9.12 5.08 1.09
N THR A 99 8.28 4.68 0.14
CA THR A 99 7.27 3.64 0.34
C THR A 99 7.42 2.53 -0.68
N SER A 100 7.10 1.30 -0.28
CA SER A 100 6.88 0.19 -1.22
C SER A 100 5.63 0.44 -2.06
N GLN A 101 5.37 -0.43 -3.03
CA GLN A 101 4.01 -0.54 -3.59
C GLN A 101 3.01 -1.03 -2.53
N VAL A 102 1.73 -0.88 -2.83
CA VAL A 102 0.64 -1.41 -2.01
C VAL A 102 0.32 -2.84 -2.45
N TYR A 103 0.37 -3.76 -1.51
CA TYR A 103 -0.01 -5.16 -1.68
C TYR A 103 -1.42 -5.37 -1.17
N ILE A 104 -2.26 -6.02 -1.98
CA ILE A 104 -3.64 -6.30 -1.60
C ILE A 104 -3.85 -7.81 -1.57
N THR A 105 -4.29 -8.31 -0.42
CA THR A 105 -4.62 -9.73 -0.21
C THR A 105 -6.14 -9.94 -0.08
N PRO A 106 -6.66 -11.13 -0.39
CA PRO A 106 -5.95 -12.25 -1.01
C PRO A 106 -5.50 -11.93 -2.44
N ASP A 107 -4.35 -12.47 -2.84
CA ASP A 107 -3.80 -12.25 -4.17
C ASP A 107 -4.60 -13.02 -5.23
N GLU A 108 -4.50 -12.60 -6.49
CA GLU A 108 -5.23 -13.20 -7.63
C GLU A 108 -6.77 -13.21 -7.50
N LYS A 109 -7.34 -12.51 -6.50
CA LYS A 109 -8.78 -12.36 -6.31
C LYS A 109 -9.24 -10.93 -6.59
N TYR A 110 -10.06 -10.78 -7.62
CA TYR A 110 -10.57 -9.48 -8.06
C TYR A 110 -12.09 -9.37 -7.86
N PRO A 111 -12.61 -8.20 -7.41
CA PRO A 111 -14.03 -8.00 -7.24
C PRO A 111 -14.75 -8.11 -8.60
N GLN A 112 -15.91 -8.77 -8.60
CA GLN A 112 -16.76 -8.92 -9.79
C GLN A 112 -17.80 -7.81 -9.91
N THR A 113 -17.95 -7.01 -8.86
CA THR A 113 -18.87 -5.88 -8.79
C THR A 113 -18.12 -4.61 -8.44
N ALA A 114 -18.65 -3.47 -8.87
CA ALA A 114 -18.12 -2.17 -8.48
C ALA A 114 -18.21 -1.99 -6.94
N PRO A 115 -17.24 -1.29 -6.33
CA PRO A 115 -17.33 -0.94 -4.91
C PRO A 115 -18.59 -0.09 -4.66
N PRO A 116 -19.23 -0.24 -3.48
CA PRO A 116 -20.41 0.55 -3.12
C PRO A 116 -20.14 2.05 -3.18
N SER A 117 -21.13 2.80 -3.66
CA SER A 117 -21.09 4.27 -3.63
C SER A 117 -21.54 4.75 -2.25
N VAL A 118 -20.61 5.31 -1.48
CA VAL A 118 -20.87 5.81 -0.12
C VAL A 118 -21.14 7.32 -0.13
N ASN A 119 -20.42 8.05 -0.97
CA ASN A 119 -20.56 9.51 -1.12
C ASN A 119 -19.96 9.97 -2.46
N ALA A 120 -20.08 11.26 -2.80
CA ALA A 120 -19.60 11.79 -4.07
C ALA A 120 -18.09 11.59 -4.33
N ALA A 121 -17.27 11.51 -3.27
CA ALA A 121 -15.83 11.25 -3.35
C ALA A 121 -15.47 9.75 -3.24
N CYS A 122 -16.44 8.91 -2.86
CA CYS A 122 -16.35 7.45 -2.80
C CYS A 122 -17.48 6.85 -3.64
N GLN A 123 -17.37 7.05 -4.95
CA GLN A 123 -18.19 6.39 -5.96
C GLN A 123 -17.29 6.04 -7.15
N THR A 124 -17.70 5.05 -7.93
CA THR A 124 -17.09 4.79 -9.25
C THR A 124 -17.67 5.76 -10.26
N LEU A 125 -16.89 6.11 -11.28
CA LEU A 125 -17.43 6.87 -12.41
C LEU A 125 -18.49 6.01 -13.14
N PRO A 126 -19.57 6.62 -13.65
CA PRO A 126 -20.51 5.91 -14.50
C PRO A 126 -19.79 5.37 -15.74
N GLY A 127 -19.79 4.05 -15.93
CA GLY A 127 -19.50 3.35 -17.20
C GLY A 127 -18.05 3.32 -17.73
N ARG A 128 -17.39 2.17 -17.56
CA ARG A 128 -17.05 1.26 -18.68
C ARG A 128 -17.43 -0.15 -18.22
N GLY A 129 -18.60 -0.61 -18.63
CA GLY A 129 -19.39 -1.66 -17.99
C GLY A 129 -18.72 -3.01 -17.73
N LEU A 130 -19.07 -3.59 -16.57
CA LEU A 130 -19.13 -5.03 -16.31
C LEU A 130 -20.38 -5.37 -15.47
N GLY A 131 -21.48 -4.61 -15.62
CA GLY A 131 -22.62 -4.76 -14.72
C GLY A 131 -23.89 -4.03 -15.14
N GLU A 132 -24.27 -4.09 -16.41
CA GLU A 132 -25.62 -3.73 -16.86
C GLU A 132 -26.13 -4.84 -17.78
N ASN A 133 -26.65 -5.90 -17.19
CA ASN A 133 -27.83 -6.55 -17.73
C ASN A 133 -28.99 -6.08 -16.85
N ASP A 134 -29.43 -4.84 -17.07
CA ASP A 134 -30.76 -4.44 -16.66
C ASP A 134 -31.74 -5.24 -17.52
N SER A 135 -32.33 -6.25 -16.90
CA SER A 135 -33.48 -6.98 -17.41
C SER A 135 -34.59 -5.99 -17.75
N SER A 136 -34.88 -5.85 -19.04
CA SER A 136 -36.12 -5.30 -19.56
C SER A 136 -36.63 -6.25 -20.63
N ASP A 137 -37.50 -7.17 -20.21
CA ASP A 137 -38.68 -7.67 -20.95
C ASP A 137 -39.62 -8.38 -19.96
#